data_AF-A0A3N8CTJ0-F1
#
_entry.id   AF-A0A3N8CTJ0-F1
#
_cell.length_a   1.000
_cell.length_b   1.000
_cell.length_c   1.000
_cell.angle_alpha   90.00
_cell.angle_beta   90.00
_cell.angle_gamma   90.00
#
_symmetry.space_group_name_H-M   'P 1'
#
loop_
_entity.id
_entity.type
_entity.pdbx_description
1 polymer ?
#
loop_
_entity_poly.entity_id
_entity_poly.type
_entity_poly.pdbx_seq_one_letter_code
_entity_poly.pdbx_strand_id
1 'polypeptide(L)'
;MKYERMILEEQSPGELGYDKVKYNLSESYIADRRSSDFDVKLDDLVLLYGERRGGHARRSIGEYIDLYNRNRPHSSLKDQTPDEAYFATLPAIKSAA
;
A
#
# COMPACT_ATOMS: atom_id res chain seq x y z
N MET A 1 17.86 -33.57 -14.71
CA MET A 1 18.91 -32.57 -14.42
C MET A 1 18.67 -32.05 -13.01
N LYS A 2 19.70 -32.03 -12.16
CA LYS A 2 19.59 -31.46 -10.80
C LYS A 2 19.87 -29.97 -10.92
N TYR A 3 18.82 -29.16 -10.95
CA TYR A 3 18.97 -27.72 -10.80
C TYR A 3 18.91 -27.41 -9.31
N GLU A 4 19.93 -26.71 -8.80
CA GLU A 4 19.89 -26.14 -7.46
C GLU A 4 18.82 -25.04 -7.45
N ARG A 5 17.91 -25.11 -6.47
CA ARG A 5 16.80 -24.16 -6.33
C ARG A 5 17.37 -22.80 -5.95
N MET A 6 16.81 -21.74 -6.54
CA MET A 6 17.15 -20.38 -6.13
C MET A 6 16.48 -20.07 -4.79
N ILE A 7 17.14 -19.26 -3.95
CA ILE A 7 16.62 -18.81 -2.64
C ILE A 7 15.20 -18.23 -2.76
N LEU A 8 14.89 -17.57 -3.88
CA LEU A 8 13.56 -17.00 -4.13
C LEU A 8 12.47 -18.08 -4.30
N GLU A 9 12.81 -19.25 -4.83
CA GLU A 9 11.85 -20.35 -5.01
C GLU A 9 11.54 -21.03 -3.66
N GLU A 10 12.56 -21.22 -2.82
CA GLU A 10 12.42 -21.70 -1.44
C GLU A 10 11.55 -20.79 -0.57
N GLN A 11 11.60 -19.49 -0.85
CA GLN A 11 10.80 -18.48 -0.16
C GLN A 11 9.48 -18.16 -0.87
N SER A 12 9.10 -18.93 -1.89
CA SER A 12 7.86 -18.68 -2.58
C SER A 12 6.66 -18.99 -1.66
N PRO A 13 5.55 -18.24 -1.77
CA PRO A 13 4.32 -18.51 -1.03
C PRO A 13 3.77 -19.93 -1.24
N GLY A 14 4.04 -20.53 -2.41
CA GLY A 14 3.67 -21.90 -2.72
C GLY A 14 4.43 -22.94 -1.89
N GLU A 15 5.67 -22.66 -1.48
CA GLU A 15 6.46 -23.58 -0.63
C GLU A 15 6.32 -23.27 0.86
N LEU A 16 6.22 -22.00 1.25
CA LEU A 16 6.03 -21.61 2.65
C LEU A 16 4.59 -21.84 3.15
N GLY A 17 3.63 -21.93 2.24
CA GLY A 17 2.21 -21.94 2.52
C GLY A 17 1.68 -20.52 2.74
N TYR A 18 0.52 -20.22 2.15
CA TYR A 18 -0.10 -18.89 2.22
C TYR A 18 -0.39 -18.45 3.66
N ASP A 19 -0.64 -19.39 4.58
CA ASP A 19 -0.89 -19.11 6.00
C ASP A 19 0.29 -18.45 6.73
N LYS A 20 1.52 -18.57 6.20
CA LYS A 20 2.73 -17.96 6.78
C LYS A 20 3.07 -16.60 6.17
N VAL A 21 2.36 -16.19 5.14
CA VAL A 21 2.59 -14.91 4.45
C VAL A 21 1.95 -13.79 5.29
N LYS A 22 2.78 -13.09 6.07
CA LYS A 22 2.33 -12.01 6.97
C LYS A 22 1.64 -10.84 6.24
N TYR A 23 2.01 -10.59 4.99
CA TYR A 23 1.45 -9.52 4.17
C TYR A 23 1.13 -10.06 2.77
N ASN A 24 -0.14 -10.40 2.54
CA ASN A 24 -0.60 -10.94 1.27
C ASN A 24 -0.97 -9.79 0.30
N LEU A 25 -0.21 -9.66 -0.78
CA LEU A 25 -0.48 -8.68 -1.84
C LEU A 25 -1.82 -8.94 -2.54
N SER A 26 -2.32 -10.20 -2.57
CA SER A 26 -3.63 -10.51 -3.17
C SER A 26 -4.80 -10.03 -2.32
N GLU A 27 -4.62 -9.85 -1.01
CA GLU A 27 -5.64 -9.27 -0.11
C GLU A 27 -5.61 -7.74 -0.09
N SER A 28 -4.52 -7.16 -0.57
CA SER A 28 -4.40 -5.72 -0.84
C SER A 28 -4.99 -5.33 -2.20
N TYR A 29 -5.64 -6.27 -2.89
CA TYR A 29 -6.19 -6.07 -4.22
C TYR A 29 -7.43 -5.18 -4.16
N ILE A 30 -7.25 -3.93 -4.59
CA ILE A 30 -8.37 -3.03 -4.86
C ILE A 30 -8.97 -3.49 -6.19
N ALA A 31 -10.25 -3.89 -6.18
CA ALA A 31 -10.98 -4.19 -7.40
C ALA A 31 -10.96 -2.98 -8.36
N ASP A 32 -11.01 -3.21 -9.67
CA ASP A 32 -11.04 -2.13 -10.65
C ASP A 32 -12.13 -1.09 -10.29
N ARG A 33 -11.71 0.18 -10.19
CA ARG A 33 -12.58 1.33 -9.90
C ARG A 33 -12.54 2.30 -11.06
N ARG A 34 -13.63 3.02 -11.28
CA ARG A 34 -13.64 4.11 -12.25
C ARG A 34 -12.91 5.31 -11.66
N SER A 35 -12.23 6.08 -12.49
CA SER A 35 -11.64 7.37 -12.07
C SER A 35 -12.68 8.30 -11.44
N SER A 36 -13.92 8.26 -11.93
CA SER A 36 -15.05 9.00 -11.39
C SER A 36 -15.42 8.63 -9.95
N ASP A 37 -15.05 7.43 -9.48
CA ASP A 37 -15.31 7.00 -8.09
C ASP A 37 -14.44 7.78 -7.09
N PHE A 38 -13.38 8.45 -7.56
CA PHE A 38 -12.45 9.25 -6.75
C PHE A 38 -12.62 10.76 -6.97
N ASP A 39 -13.67 11.18 -7.67
CA ASP A 39 -13.86 12.58 -8.11
C ASP A 39 -12.66 13.13 -8.92
N VAL A 40 -11.95 12.23 -9.61
CA VAL A 40 -10.82 12.60 -10.48
C VAL A 40 -11.30 12.68 -11.92
N LYS A 41 -11.24 13.87 -12.50
CA LYS A 41 -11.49 14.11 -13.93
C LYS A 41 -10.19 14.06 -14.72
N LEU A 42 -10.14 13.19 -15.71
CA LEU A 42 -8.95 12.97 -16.54
C LEU A 42 -9.05 13.58 -17.94
N ASP A 43 -10.24 14.02 -18.36
CA ASP A 43 -10.54 14.43 -19.74
C ASP A 43 -9.63 15.55 -20.26
N ASP A 44 -9.27 16.50 -19.38
CA ASP A 44 -8.37 17.63 -19.69
C ASP A 44 -6.99 17.50 -19.02
N LEU A 45 -6.63 16.31 -18.54
CA LEU A 45 -5.37 16.11 -17.83
C LEU A 45 -4.20 16.18 -18.83
N VAL A 46 -3.44 17.27 -18.75
CA VAL A 46 -2.20 17.43 -19.51
C VAL A 46 -1.17 16.40 -19.04
N LEU A 47 -0.86 15.43 -19.90
CA LEU A 47 0.23 14.47 -19.69
C LEU A 47 1.57 15.21 -19.82
N LEU A 48 2.13 15.57 -18.67
CA LEU A 48 3.42 16.26 -18.57
C LEU A 48 4.56 15.27 -18.81
N TYR A 49 5.25 15.40 -19.94
CA TYR A 49 6.56 14.80 -20.15
C TYR A 49 7.63 15.70 -19.50
N GLY A 50 7.75 15.66 -18.17
CA GLY A 50 8.79 16.41 -17.45
C GLY A 50 8.59 16.59 -15.93
N GLU A 51 9.71 16.72 -15.22
CA GLU A 51 9.77 16.98 -13.77
C GLU A 51 9.40 18.44 -13.49
N ARG A 52 8.13 18.69 -13.17
CA ARG A 52 7.62 19.66 -12.17
C ARG A 52 6.21 20.12 -12.55
N ARG A 53 5.20 19.42 -12.01
CA ARG A 53 3.91 19.95 -11.50
C ARG A 53 3.04 18.81 -10.97
N GLY A 54 3.61 17.94 -10.15
CA GLY A 54 2.86 16.87 -9.47
C GLY A 54 2.03 17.35 -8.29
N GLY A 55 1.70 18.63 -8.15
CA GLY A 55 1.07 19.18 -6.94
C GLY A 55 -0.27 18.51 -6.61
N HIS A 56 -1.16 18.42 -7.59
CA HIS A 56 -2.46 17.76 -7.42
C HIS A 56 -2.33 16.24 -7.24
N ALA A 57 -1.50 15.58 -8.05
CA ALA A 57 -1.28 14.13 -7.92
C ALA A 57 -0.65 13.78 -6.56
N ARG A 58 0.38 14.50 -6.12
CA ARG A 58 1.00 14.31 -4.81
C ARG A 58 0.03 14.58 -3.68
N ARG A 59 -0.82 15.61 -3.81
CA ARG A 59 -1.87 15.90 -2.83
C ARG A 59 -2.88 14.76 -2.75
N SER A 60 -3.41 14.32 -3.88
CA SER A 60 -4.39 13.23 -3.95
C SER A 60 -3.81 11.91 -3.44
N ILE A 61 -2.54 11.61 -3.76
CA ILE A 61 -1.82 10.46 -3.19
C ILE A 61 -1.64 10.60 -1.69
N GLY A 62 -1.27 11.79 -1.20
CA GLY A 62 -1.17 12.07 0.23
C GLY A 62 -2.49 11.89 0.97
N GLU A 63 -3.58 12.44 0.44
CA GLU A 63 -4.93 12.29 0.97
C GLU A 63 -5.38 10.81 1.00
N TYR A 64 -5.04 10.04 -0.04
CA TYR A 64 -5.30 8.60 -0.07
C TYR A 64 -4.48 7.84 0.98
N ILE A 65 -3.18 8.14 1.12
CA ILE A 65 -2.31 7.52 2.13
C ILE A 65 -2.83 7.81 3.53
N ASP A 66 -3.25 9.06 3.80
CA ASP A 66 -3.83 9.44 5.08
C ASP A 66 -5.14 8.69 5.36
N LEU A 67 -6.03 8.58 4.38
CA LEU A 67 -7.25 7.79 4.48
C LEU A 67 -6.95 6.32 4.82
N TYR A 68 -6.02 5.69 4.09
CA TYR A 68 -5.67 4.29 4.25
C TYR A 68 -5.03 3.99 5.61
N ASN A 69 -4.12 4.85 6.07
CA ASN A 69 -3.35 4.64 7.30
C ASN A 69 -4.10 5.04 8.57
N ARG A 70 -4.94 6.09 8.52
CA ARG A 70 -5.57 6.66 9.73
C ARG A 70 -7.05 6.44 9.86
N ASN A 71 -7.76 6.25 8.75
CA ASN A 71 -9.22 6.33 8.74
C ASN A 71 -9.90 5.04 8.25
N ARG A 72 -9.15 4.13 7.62
CA ARG A 72 -9.68 2.89 7.09
C ARG A 72 -9.37 1.72 8.02
N PRO A 73 -10.36 1.18 8.75
CA PRO A 73 -10.20 -0.07 9.48
C PRO A 73 -10.08 -1.23 8.50
N HIS A 74 -9.18 -2.16 8.78
CA HIS A 74 -8.95 -3.34 7.95
C HIS A 74 -9.27 -4.62 8.73
N SER A 75 -10.03 -5.53 8.11
CA SER A 75 -10.44 -6.80 8.74
C SER A 75 -9.25 -7.68 9.13
N SER A 76 -8.16 -7.66 8.36
CA SER A 76 -6.90 -8.33 8.70
C SER A 76 -6.21 -7.76 9.94
N LEU A 77 -6.54 -6.52 10.31
CA LEU A 77 -6.08 -5.84 11.51
C LEU A 77 -7.15 -5.82 12.61
N LYS A 78 -8.12 -6.75 12.58
CA LYS A 78 -9.23 -6.80 13.55
C LYS A 78 -10.01 -5.48 13.61
N ASP A 79 -10.28 -4.92 12.44
CA ASP A 79 -10.98 -3.64 12.25
C ASP A 79 -10.23 -2.45 12.87
N GLN A 80 -8.91 -2.56 13.08
CA GLN A 80 -8.05 -1.43 13.41
C GLN A 80 -7.47 -0.80 12.14
N THR A 81 -7.06 0.46 12.25
CA THR A 81 -6.30 1.16 11.20
C THR A 81 -4.81 0.80 11.26
N PRO A 82 -4.04 0.97 10.17
CA PRO A 82 -2.60 0.70 10.19
C PRO A 82 -1.84 1.54 11.22
N ASP A 83 -2.22 2.80 11.45
CA ASP A 83 -1.62 3.64 12.49
C ASP A 83 -1.86 3.07 13.91
N GLU A 84 -3.07 2.55 14.17
CA GLU A 84 -3.38 1.92 15.46
C GLU A 84 -2.67 0.57 15.64
N ALA A 85 -2.59 -0.25 14.59
CA ALA A 85 -2.01 -1.58 14.67
C ALA A 85 -0.48 -1.54 14.77
N TYR A 86 0.18 -0.58 14.09
CA TYR A 86 1.63 -0.54 13.97
C TYR A 86 2.25 0.67 14.67
N PHE A 87 1.76 1.88 14.42
CA PHE A 87 2.40 3.10 14.94
C PHE A 87 2.13 3.33 16.43
N ALA A 88 0.97 2.96 16.96
CA ALA A 88 0.68 3.06 18.39
C ALA A 88 1.62 2.21 19.27
N THR A 89 2.27 1.20 18.68
CA THR A 89 3.19 0.30 19.37
C THR A 89 4.67 0.69 19.23
N LEU A 90 4.97 1.71 18.42
CA LEU A 90 6.35 2.14 18.20
C LEU A 90 6.88 2.97 19.37
N PRO A 91 8.16 2.81 19.75
CA PRO A 91 8.80 3.70 20.70
C PRO A 91 8.72 5.15 20.20
N ALA A 92 8.41 6.09 21.09
CA ALA A 92 8.39 7.51 20.73
C ALA A 92 9.74 7.91 20.13
N ILE A 93 9.72 8.31 18.86
CA ILE A 93 10.91 8.85 18.19
C ILE A 93 11.23 10.17 18.89
N LYS A 94 12.37 10.24 19.60
CA LYS A 94 12.84 11.49 20.19
C LYS A 94 13.02 12.50 19.06
N SER A 95 12.23 13.58 19.07
CA SER A 95 12.46 14.71 18.17
C SER A 95 13.90 15.19 18.34
N ALA A 96 14.66 15.21 17.25
CA ALA A 96 15.96 15.87 17.25
C ALA A 96 15.74 17.37 17.45
N ALA A 97 16.36 17.91 18.51
CA ALA A 97 16.38 19.34 18.82
C ALA A 97 17.40 20.08 17.94
#